data_AF-A0A6B3FBQ9-F1
#
_entry.id   AF-A0A6B3FBQ9-F1
#
_cell.length_a   1.000
_cell.length_b   1.000
_cell.length_c   1.000
_cell.angle_alpha   90.00
_cell.angle_beta   90.00
_cell.angle_gamma   90.00
#
_symmetry.space_group_name_H-M   'P 1'
#
loop_
_entity.id
_entity.type
_entity.pdbx_description
1 polymer ?
#
loop_
_entity_poly.entity_id
_entity_poly.type
_entity_poly.pdbx_seq_one_letter_code
_entity_poly.pdbx_strand_id
1 'polypeptide(L)' 'AVIAELLGVPETDRPLLRPWSAAICAMYELNPAEETARRAVTASAEFSAYLRALIADRARRPGDDLVSALVAAREAG' A
#
# COMPACT_ATOMS: atom_id res chain seq x y z
N ALA A 1 -11.98 0.23 -3.50
CA ALA A 1 -12.22 0.82 -2.16
C ALA A 1 -12.20 -0.23 -1.07
N VAL A 2 -12.77 -1.42 -1.29
CA VAL A 2 -12.82 -2.52 -0.31
C VAL A 2 -11.43 -2.94 0.24
N ILE A 3 -10.43 -3.14 -0.62
CA ILE A 3 -9.09 -3.58 -0.16
C ILE A 3 -8.41 -2.55 0.75
N ALA A 4 -8.60 -1.25 0.50
CA ALA A 4 -8.02 -0.19 1.33
C ALA A 4 -8.59 -0.22 2.76
N GLU A 5 -9.89 -0.46 2.87
CA GLU A 5 -10.59 -0.59 4.14
C GLU A 5 -10.12 -1.83 4.90
N LEU A 6 -10.03 -2.98 4.23
CA LEU A 6 -9.52 -4.22 4.83
C LEU A 6 -8.09 -4.06 5.34
N LEU A 7 -7.25 -3.31 4.62
CA LEU A 7 -5.87 -3.00 5.05
C LEU A 7 -5.80 -2.01 6.23
N GLY A 8 -6.91 -1.41 6.66
CA GLY A 8 -6.93 -0.43 7.75
C GLY A 8 -6.41 0.95 7.34
N VAL A 9 -6.47 1.27 6.04
CA VAL A 9 -6.09 2.58 5.50
C VAL A 9 -7.14 3.63 5.87
N PRO A 10 -6.75 4.76 6.51
CA PRO A 10 -7.66 5.85 6.83
C PRO A 10 -8.41 6.36 5.61
N GLU A 11 -9.67 6.77 5.79
CA GLU A 11 -10.52 7.23 4.68
C GLU A 11 -9.89 8.40 3.89
N THR A 12 -9.21 9.31 4.61
CA THR A 12 -8.48 10.45 4.04
C THR A 12 -7.36 10.05 3.09
N ASP A 13 -6.80 8.86 3.28
CA ASP A 13 -5.62 8.37 2.56
C ASP A 13 -6.00 7.41 1.42
N ARG A 14 -7.24 6.90 1.41
CA ARG A 14 -7.76 6.03 0.34
C ARG A 14 -7.58 6.63 -1.07
N PRO A 15 -7.69 7.95 -1.31
CA PRO A 15 -7.41 8.55 -2.61
C PRO A 15 -5.97 8.37 -3.09
N LEU A 16 -4.99 8.21 -2.19
CA LEU A 16 -3.57 8.02 -2.53
C LEU A 16 -3.29 6.66 -3.17
N LEU A 17 -4.08 5.64 -2.83
CA LEU A 17 -3.87 4.27 -3.33
C LEU A 17 -4.19 4.12 -4.82
N ARG A 18 -5.16 4.89 -5.34
CA ARG A 18 -5.59 4.81 -6.73
C ARG A 18 -4.47 5.17 -7.72
N PRO A 19 -3.81 6.34 -7.62
CA PRO A 19 -2.73 6.69 -8.55
C PRO A 19 -1.55 5.72 -8.46
N TRP A 20 -1.19 5.24 -7.26
CA TRP A 20 -0.13 4.24 -7.14
C TRP A 20 -0.50 2.92 -7.82
N SER A 21 -1.71 2.41 -7.57
CA SER A 21 -2.17 1.17 -8.20
C SER A 21 -2.21 1.29 -9.72
N ALA A 22 -2.72 2.41 -10.24
CA ALA A 22 -2.77 2.66 -11.68
C ALA A 22 -1.36 2.72 -12.29
N ALA A 23 -0.42 3.43 -11.66
CA ALA A 23 0.96 3.53 -12.13
C ALA A 23 1.68 2.17 -12.12
N ILE A 24 1.48 1.38 -11.07
CA ILE A 24 2.06 0.03 -10.96
C ILE A 24 1.48 -0.89 -12.03
N CYS A 25 0.16 -0.88 -12.24
CA CYS A 25 -0.48 -1.68 -13.29
C CYS A 25 0.00 -1.30 -14.69
N ALA A 26 0.24 -0.02 -14.97
CA ALA A 26 0.69 0.46 -16.27
C ALA A 26 2.06 -0.12 -16.70
N MET A 27 2.90 -0.56 -15.76
CA MET A 27 4.15 -1.25 -16.09
C MET A 27 3.92 -2.63 -16.75
N TYR A 28 2.77 -3.26 -16.51
CA TYR A 28 2.43 -4.58 -17.03
C TYR A 28 1.70 -4.53 -18.38
N GLU A 29 1.54 -3.34 -18.97
CA GLU A 29 0.96 -3.19 -20.32
C GLU A 29 1.94 -3.66 -21.41
N LEU A 30 1.43 -3.89 -22.62
CA LEU A 30 2.26 -4.34 -23.74
C LEU A 30 3.19 -3.20 -24.19
N ASN A 31 4.49 -3.39 -24.00
CA ASN A 31 5.56 -2.43 -24.34
C ASN A 31 5.41 -1.06 -23.65
N PRO A 32 5.58 -0.99 -22.31
CA PRO A 32 5.47 0.26 -21.58
C PRO A 32 6.59 1.22 -21.97
N ALA A 33 6.30 2.51 -22.03
CA ALA A 33 7.33 3.53 -22.19
C ALA A 33 8.27 3.54 -20.97
N GLU A 34 9.53 3.93 -21.15
CA GLU A 34 10.50 4.05 -20.04
C GLU A 34 10.00 5.00 -18.93
N GLU A 35 9.28 6.05 -19.30
CA GLU A 35 8.64 6.97 -18.35
C GLU A 35 7.57 6.26 -17.51
N THR A 36 6.77 5.37 -18.11
CA THR A 36 5.78 4.55 -17.40
C THR A 36 6.46 3.63 -16.38
N ALA A 37 7.55 2.98 -16.79
CA ALA A 37 8.33 2.14 -15.87
C ALA A 37 8.90 2.95 -14.69
N ARG A 38 9.45 4.15 -14.95
CA ARG A 38 9.94 5.05 -13.89
C ARG A 38 8.83 5.45 -12.92
N ARG A 39 7.65 5.82 -13.43
CA ARG A 39 6.49 6.15 -12.60
C ARG A 39 6.03 4.98 -11.75
N ALA A 40 6.02 3.77 -12.31
CA ALA A 40 5.66 2.56 -11.57
C ALA A 40 6.64 2.28 -10.43
N VAL A 41 7.94 2.47 -10.65
CA VAL A 41 8.97 2.33 -9.60
C VAL A 41 8.77 3.35 -8.48
N THR A 42 8.57 4.63 -8.83
CA THR A 42 8.28 5.67 -7.84
C THR A 42 7.01 5.36 -7.04
N ALA A 43 5.92 5.02 -7.72
CA ALA A 43 4.67 4.65 -7.09
C ALA A 43 4.82 3.43 -6.16
N SER A 44 5.58 2.43 -6.57
CA SER A 44 5.88 1.25 -5.74
C SER A 44 6.66 1.62 -4.48
N ALA A 45 7.64 2.51 -4.61
CA ALA A 45 8.45 2.98 -3.48
C ALA A 45 7.60 3.78 -2.48
N GLU A 46 6.78 4.70 -2.97
CA GLU A 46 5.86 5.52 -2.17
C GLU A 46 4.81 4.65 -1.45
N PHE A 47 4.16 3.73 -2.17
CA PHE A 47 3.20 2.81 -1.59
C PHE A 47 3.85 1.91 -0.52
N SER A 48 5.05 1.41 -0.78
CA SER A 48 5.79 0.60 0.20
C SER A 48 6.19 1.41 1.43
N ALA A 49 6.58 2.67 1.27
CA ALA A 49 6.88 3.56 2.39
C ALA A 49 5.63 3.84 3.23
N TYR A 50 4.49 4.07 2.57
CA TYR A 50 3.20 4.24 3.23
C TYR A 50 2.80 3.01 4.06
N LEU A 51 2.87 1.81 3.47
CA LEU A 51 2.56 0.56 4.18
C LEU A 51 3.48 0.35 5.39
N ARG A 52 4.78 0.66 5.27
CA ARG A 52 5.70 0.59 6.41
C ARG A 52 5.30 1.54 7.54
N ALA A 53 4.89 2.77 7.22
CA ALA A 53 4.39 3.71 8.21
C ALA A 53 3.10 3.23 8.88
N LEU A 54 2.17 2.67 8.09
CA LEU A 54 0.93 2.09 8.61
C LEU A 54 1.20 0.92 9.55
N ILE A 55 2.09 0.00 9.17
CA ILE A 55 2.53 -1.12 10.03
C ILE A 55 3.11 -0.60 11.35
N ALA A 56 4.00 0.39 11.30
CA ALA A 56 4.61 0.98 12.50
C ALA A 56 3.59 1.69 13.40
N ASP A 57 2.53 2.27 12.82
CA ASP A 57 1.42 2.81 13.59
C ASP A 57 0.60 1.71 14.26
N ARG A 58 0.21 0.67 13.51
CA ARG A 58 -0.57 -0.47 14.02
C ARG A 58 0.17 -1.32 15.05
N ALA A 59 1.50 -1.40 14.98
CA ALA A 59 2.31 -2.03 16.02
C ALA A 59 2.19 -1.32 17.37
N ARG A 60 1.96 0.00 17.38
CA ARG A 60 1.77 0.80 18.60
C ARG A 60 0.30 0.93 18.99
N ARG A 61 -0.59 0.95 18.00
CA ARG A 61 -2.04 1.15 18.16
C ARG A 61 -2.79 0.14 17.27
N PRO A 62 -2.92 -1.12 17.71
CA PRO A 62 -3.61 -2.14 16.95
C PRO A 62 -5.07 -1.73 16.68
N GLY A 63 -5.55 -1.99 15.46
CA GLY A 63 -6.93 -1.81 15.05
C GLY A 63 -7.60 -3.13 14.66
N ASP A 64 -8.86 -3.06 14.25
CA ASP A 64 -9.61 -4.20 13.68
C ASP A 64 -9.44 -4.22 12.15
N ASP A 65 -8.20 -4.47 11.72
CA ASP A 65 -7.81 -4.46 10.30
C ASP A 65 -6.77 -5.54 9.99
N LEU A 66 -6.61 -5.85 8.70
CA LEU A 66 -5.71 -6.90 8.23
C LEU A 66 -4.25 -6.61 8.59
N VAL A 67 -3.82 -5.34 8.55
CA VAL A 67 -2.44 -4.97 8.88
C VAL A 67 -2.17 -5.24 10.36
N SER A 68 -3.10 -4.90 11.25
CA SER A 68 -3.01 -5.20 12.68
C SER A 68 -2.98 -6.70 12.94
N ALA A 69 -3.80 -7.48 12.24
CA ALA A 69 -3.78 -8.94 12.33
C ALA A 69 -2.43 -9.54 11.87
N LEU A 70 -1.86 -9.05 10.77
CA LEU A 70 -0.55 -9.48 10.26
C LEU A 70 0.60 -9.11 11.21
N VAL A 71 0.55 -7.93 11.81
CA VAL A 71 1.53 -7.51 12.83
C VAL A 71 1.46 -8.44 14.05
N ALA A 72 0.26 -8.70 14.57
CA ALA A 72 0.07 -9.59 15.71
C ALA A 72 0.57 -11.02 15.42
N ALA A 73 0.30 -11.55 14.22
CA ALA A 73 0.78 -12.85 13.80
C ALA A 73 2.32 -12.94 13.72
N ARG A 74 2.98 -11.83 13.37
CA ARG A 74 4.45 -11.76 13.29
C ARG A 74 5.11 -11.76 14.66
N GLU A 75 4.51 -11.11 15.66
CA GLU A 75 5.04 -11.04 17.03
C GLU A 75 4.75 -12.32 17.84
N ALA A 76 3.76 -13.11 17.43
CA ALA A 76 3.38 -14.37 18.08
C ALA A 76 4.24 -15.59 17.67
N GLY A 77 5.16 -15.42 16.72
CA GLY A 77 6.11 -16.45 16.25
C GLY A 77 7.52 -16.19 16.73
#